data_AF-A0A820Q808-F1
#
_entry.id   AF-A0A820Q808-F1
#
_cell.length_a   1.000
_cell.length_b   1.000
_cell.length_c   1.000
_cell.angle_alpha   90.00
_cell.angle_beta   90.00
_cell.angle_gamma   90.00
#
_symmetry.space_group_name_H-M   'P 1'
#
loop_
_entity.id
_entity.type
_entity.pdbx_description
1 polymer ?
#
loop_
_entity_poly.entity_id
_entity_poly.type
_entity_poly.pdbx_seq_one_letter_code
_entity_poly.pdbx_strand_id
1 'polypeptide(L)' 'MPRWEVVERKYGITSTMKTNILATIGSAIDSCGQSERYKIVNDIKEWLEETYGKRWTVLIADTGSY' A
#
# COMPACT_ATOMS: atom_id res chain seq x y z
N MET A 1 13.13 -1.19 12.45
CA MET A 1 11.83 -1.54 11.85
C MET A 1 11.63 -0.66 10.63
N PRO A 2 11.37 -1.20 9.43
CA PRO A 2 11.14 -0.39 8.24
C PRO A 2 9.88 0.48 8.41
N ARG A 3 9.95 1.74 7.95
CA ARG A 3 8.88 2.74 8.12
C ARG A 3 8.23 3.01 6.78
N TRP A 4 7.04 2.46 6.54
CA TRP A 4 6.34 2.58 5.28
C TRP A 4 5.61 3.93 5.18
N GLU A 5 5.79 4.66 4.07
CA GLU A 5 5.13 5.95 3.82
C GLU A 5 4.27 5.88 2.55
N VAL A 6 2.99 6.22 2.68
CA VAL A 6 2.07 6.39 1.53
C VAL A 6 2.16 7.83 1.07
N VAL A 7 2.77 8.04 -0.10
CA VAL A 7 2.93 9.36 -0.72
C VAL A 7 1.77 9.62 -1.68
N GLU A 8 0.88 10.56 -1.31
CA GLU A 8 -0.26 10.98 -2.14
C GLU A 8 0.23 11.89 -3.28
N ARG A 9 0.13 11.43 -4.53
CA ARG A 9 0.24 12.31 -5.71
C ARG A 9 -1.05 12.22 -6.51
N LYS A 10 -1.90 13.24 -6.34
CA LYS A 10 -3.21 13.48 -6.98
C LYS A 10 -4.38 12.63 -6.44
N TYR A 11 -5.33 13.34 -5.82
CA TYR A 11 -6.72 12.99 -5.47
C TYR A 11 -7.01 12.46 -4.06
N GLY A 12 -7.50 13.38 -3.20
CA GLY A 12 -8.76 13.24 -2.47
C GLY A 12 -8.96 11.98 -1.64
N ILE A 13 -7.92 11.46 -0.99
CA ILE A 13 -8.05 10.33 -0.07
C ILE A 13 -8.47 10.87 1.29
N THR A 14 -9.61 10.42 1.82
CA THR A 14 -10.05 10.82 3.17
C THR A 14 -9.13 10.21 4.24
N SER A 15 -9.06 10.83 5.42
CA SER A 15 -8.27 10.28 6.55
C SER A 15 -8.65 8.83 6.88
N THR A 16 -9.95 8.50 6.81
CA THR A 16 -10.45 7.15 7.08
C THR A 16 -9.97 6.15 6.03
N MET A 17 -10.04 6.51 4.75
CA MET A 17 -9.49 5.68 3.67
C MET A 17 -7.99 5.45 3.86
N LYS A 18 -7.24 6.50 4.22
CA LYS A 18 -5.79 6.39 4.46
C LYS A 18 -5.46 5.40 5.58
N THR A 19 -6.17 5.46 6.70
CA THR A 19 -5.98 4.53 7.83
C THR A 19 -6.27 3.09 7.43
N ASN A 20 -7.38 2.85 6.71
CA ASN A 20 -7.74 1.51 6.25
C ASN A 20 -6.69 0.94 5.28
N ILE A 21 -6.24 1.76 4.32
CA ILE A 21 -5.19 1.37 3.37
C ILE A 21 -3.91 1.00 4.11
N LEU A 22 -3.46 1.83 5.06
CA LEU A 22 -2.24 1.57 5.83
C LEU A 22 -2.33 0.28 6.66
N ALA A 23 -3.48 0.01 7.29
CA ALA A 23 -3.70 -1.21 8.07
C ALA A 23 -3.64 -2.46 7.19
N THR A 24 -4.33 -2.46 6.05
CA THR A 24 -4.33 -3.57 5.10
C THR A 24 -2.93 -3.82 4.52
N ILE A 25 -2.23 -2.76 4.11
CA ILE A 25 -0.87 -2.87 3.57
C ILE A 25 0.10 -3.40 4.64
N GLY A 26 0.04 -2.88 5.87
CA GLY A 26 0.89 -3.34 6.97
C GLY A 26 0.71 -4.83 7.24
N SER A 27 -0.54 -5.29 7.34
CA SER A 27 -0.83 -6.71 7.55
C SER A 27 -0.37 -7.59 6.38
N ALA A 28 -0.56 -7.14 5.14
CA ALA A 28 -0.14 -7.89 3.96
C ALA A 28 1.39 -8.03 3.91
N ILE A 29 2.12 -6.94 4.20
CA ILE A 29 3.58 -6.95 4.25
C ILE A 29 4.10 -7.84 5.40
N ASP A 30 3.51 -7.77 6.59
CA ASP A 30 3.93 -8.58 7.74
C ASP A 30 3.70 -10.09 7.51
N SER A 31 2.66 -10.44 6.75
CA SER A 31 2.33 -11.83 6.41
C SER A 31 3.22 -12.43 5.31
N CYS A 32 3.97 -11.61 4.58
CA CYS A 32 4.61 -12.00 3.34
C CYS A 32 6.12 -11.75 3.41
N GLY A 33 6.93 -12.79 3.17
CA GLY A 33 8.39 -12.66 3.15
C GLY A 33 8.86 -11.66 2.08
N GLN A 34 10.05 -11.06 2.27
CA GLN A 34 10.59 -10.05 1.33
C GLN A 34 10.61 -10.49 -0.16
N SER A 35 10.64 -11.80 -0.42
CA SER A 35 10.63 -12.40 -1.76
C SER A 35 9.33 -12.23 -2.54
N GLU A 36 8.22 -11.84 -1.89
CA GLU A 36 6.90 -11.77 -2.51
C GLU A 36 6.33 -10.33 -2.61
N ARG A 37 7.17 -9.32 -2.35
CA ARG A 37 6.79 -7.89 -2.40
C ARG A 37 6.04 -7.50 -3.68
N TYR A 38 6.39 -8.07 -4.83
CA TYR A 38 5.70 -7.79 -6.10
C TYR A 38 4.26 -8.32 -6.16
N LYS A 39 3.97 -9.47 -5.54
CA LYS A 39 2.59 -10.00 -5.47
C LYS A 39 1.72 -9.10 -4.61
N ILE A 40 2.25 -8.69 -3.44
CA ILE A 40 1.57 -7.77 -2.52
C ILE A 40 1.19 -6.46 -3.21
N VAL A 41 2.05 -5.90 -4.07
CA VAL A 41 1.73 -4.67 -4.82
C VAL A 41 0.50 -4.86 -5.71
N ASN A 42 0.42 -5.98 -6.43
CA ASN A 42 -0.73 -6.28 -7.28
C ASN A 42 -1.99 -6.52 -6.45
N ASP A 43 -1.89 -7.29 -5.36
CA ASP A 43 -3.03 -7.60 -4.49
C ASP A 43 -3.59 -6.32 -3.84
N ILE A 44 -2.72 -5.42 -3.37
CA ILE A 44 -3.13 -4.11 -2.82
C ILE A 44 -3.81 -3.28 -3.92
N LYS A 45 -3.25 -3.29 -5.13
CA LYS A 45 -3.81 -2.54 -6.24
C LYS A 45 -5.20 -3.06 -6.60
N GLU A 46 -5.38 -4.36 -6.78
CA GLU A 46 -6.67 -4.97 -7.08
C GLU A 46 -7.69 -4.63 -6.00
N TRP A 47 -7.33 -4.79 -4.72
CA TRP A 47 -8.18 -4.44 -3.60
C TRP A 47 -8.61 -2.95 -3.60
N LEU A 48 -7.69 -2.02 -3.90
CA LEU A 48 -7.99 -0.59 -4.01
C LEU A 48 -8.95 -0.29 -5.17
N GLU A 49 -8.74 -0.93 -6.32
CA GLU A 49 -9.59 -0.76 -7.51
C GLU A 49 -10.99 -1.34 -7.28
N GLU A 50 -11.12 -2.48 -6.58
CA GLU A 50 -12.40 -3.08 -6.19
C GLU A 50 -13.14 -2.25 -5.13
N THR A 51 -12.43 -1.76 -4.11
CA THR A 51 -13.04 -1.11 -2.94
C THR A 51 -13.47 0.33 -3.23
N TYR A 52 -12.65 1.07 -3.98
CA TYR A 52 -12.84 2.51 -4.15
C TYR A 52 -13.15 2.93 -5.59
N GLY A 53 -13.07 1.98 -6.54
CA GLY A 53 -13.17 2.27 -7.96
C GLY A 53 -12.01 3.14 -8.46
N LYS A 54 -11.89 3.23 -9.79
CA LYS A 54 -10.80 3.92 -10.54
C LYS A 54 -9.50 3.11 -10.57
N ARG A 55 -8.60 3.49 -11.49
CA ARG A 55 -7.26 2.90 -11.60
C ARG A 55 -6.34 3.46 -10.54
N TRP A 56 -5.76 2.58 -9.73
CA TRP A 56 -4.80 2.95 -8.68
C TRP A 56 -3.37 2.62 -9.12
N THR A 57 -2.43 3.49 -8.74
CA THR A 57 -0.99 3.21 -8.89
C THR A 57 -0.41 3.02 -7.51
N VAL A 58 0.13 1.81 -7.25
CA VAL A 58 0.74 1.44 -5.98
C VAL A 58 2.25 1.38 -6.17
N LEU A 59 2.99 2.05 -5.29
CA LEU A 59 4.45 2.04 -5.26
C LEU A 59 4.87 1.68 -3.84
N ILE A 60 5.69 0.64 -3.70
CA ILE A 60 6.33 0.30 -2.44
C ILE A 60 7.78 0.78 -2.52
N ALA A 61 8.13 1.72 -1.64
CA ALA A 61 9.51 2.15 -1.44
C ALA A 61 10.03 1.51 -0.15
N ASP A 62 11.20 0.88 -0.23
CA ASP A 62 11.96 0.51 0.96
C ASP A 62 12.64 1.77 1.48
N THR A 63 12.24 2.21 2.67
CA THR A 63 12.83 3.39 3.33
C THR A 63 14.04 3.02 4.19
N GLY A 64 14.57 1.80 4.05
CA GLY A 64 15.74 1.30 4.76
C GLY A 64 17.04 2.07 4.49
N SER A 65 17.38 2.94 5.44
CA SER A 65 18.69 3.29 6.01
C SER A 65 19.86 3.65 5.09
N TYR A 66 20.13 4.95 4.95
CA TYR A 66 21.48 5.48 4.71
C TYR A 66 22.32 5.47 5.99
#